data_AF-A0A2D3VBI7-F1
#
_entry.id   AF-A0A2D3VBI7-F1
#
_cell.length_a   1.000
_cell.length_b   1.000
_cell.length_c   1.000
_cell.angle_alpha   90.00
_cell.angle_beta   90.00
_cell.angle_gamma   90.00
#
_symmetry.space_group_name_H-M   'P 1'
#
loop_
_entity.id
_entity.type
_entity.pdbx_description
1 polymer ?
#
loop_
_entity_poly.entity_id
_entity_poly.type
_entity_poly.pdbx_seq_one_letter_code
_entity_poly.pdbx_strand_id
1 'polypeptide(L)'
;MGMLGANLPTHSSAFGDICQEAVTKLNEGQRELSRQFTPVIAAAMEPVYEQCNQESGKGSFARMKAAMAAHVGGKGPDMFQDASEQVKASLRALCKGITKFYLEKMDDVFLAMKRDYLGIVGGVVGQITMPKEERMVRRAVDEAISAADGIFSEVLDGDLEDLKVKFSAPIDDATGDEPKDDIIFTENDDEDDAEEDGGDETADENDDADDIMTNQGNTATEADTPVIPGASLED
;
A
#
# COMPACT_ATOMS: atom_id res chain seq x y z
N MET A 1 28.36 -9.10 -4.92
CA MET A 1 27.54 -7.87 -4.94
C MET A 1 26.32 -7.91 -5.88
N GLY A 2 25.98 -9.02 -6.56
CA GLY A 2 24.90 -9.02 -7.56
C GLY A 2 23.46 -9.24 -7.06
N MET A 3 23.26 -9.84 -5.89
CA MET A 3 21.90 -10.20 -5.43
C MET A 3 21.13 -9.05 -4.78
N LEU A 4 21.79 -8.19 -4.01
CA LEU A 4 21.10 -7.10 -3.29
C LEU A 4 20.63 -5.99 -4.24
N GLY A 5 21.51 -5.61 -5.19
CA GLY A 5 21.17 -4.63 -6.23
C GLY A 5 20.14 -5.14 -7.24
N ALA A 6 20.01 -6.46 -7.43
CA ALA A 6 18.99 -7.03 -8.31
C ALA A 6 17.60 -7.11 -7.66
N ASN A 7 17.53 -7.23 -6.32
CA ASN A 7 16.25 -7.37 -5.60
C ASN A 7 15.58 -6.02 -5.29
N LEU A 8 16.34 -4.92 -5.20
CA LEU A 8 15.79 -3.59 -4.94
C LEU A 8 14.85 -3.08 -6.05
N PRO A 9 15.19 -3.21 -7.35
CA PRO A 9 14.29 -2.88 -8.45
C PRO A 9 13.03 -3.77 -8.45
N THR A 10 13.14 -5.03 -8.04
CA THR A 10 11.98 -5.94 -7.92
C THR A 10 11.00 -5.48 -6.85
N HIS A 11 11.47 -5.09 -5.67
CA HIS A 11 10.61 -4.55 -4.61
C HIS A 11 10.01 -3.18 -5.00
N SER A 12 10.78 -2.34 -5.71
CA SER A 12 10.27 -1.08 -6.27
C SER A 12 9.16 -1.30 -7.31
N SER A 13 9.34 -2.27 -8.21
CA SER A 13 8.31 -2.68 -9.18
C SER A 13 7.06 -3.20 -8.47
N ALA A 14 7.22 -4.04 -7.45
CA ALA A 14 6.10 -4.58 -6.67
C ALA A 14 5.30 -3.46 -5.99
N PHE A 15 5.96 -2.41 -5.50
CA PHE A 15 5.30 -1.24 -4.95
C PHE A 15 4.51 -0.46 -6.03
N GLY A 16 5.10 -0.30 -7.22
CA GLY A 16 4.41 0.27 -8.38
C GLY A 16 3.15 -0.51 -8.75
N ASP A 17 3.23 -1.84 -8.77
CA ASP A 17 2.10 -2.72 -9.07
C ASP A 17 0.98 -2.60 -8.03
N ILE A 18 1.33 -2.50 -6.73
CA ILE A 18 0.36 -2.28 -5.65
C ILE A 18 -0.37 -0.95 -5.81
N CYS A 19 0.36 0.12 -6.16
CA CYS A 19 -0.23 1.43 -6.44
C CYS A 19 -1.20 1.36 -7.63
N GLN A 20 -0.83 0.66 -8.70
CA GLN A 20 -1.68 0.49 -9.87
C GLN A 20 -2.94 -0.34 -9.56
N GLU A 21 -2.82 -1.38 -8.73
CA GLU A 21 -3.95 -2.17 -8.26
C GLU A 21 -4.89 -1.32 -7.38
N ALA A 22 -4.34 -0.48 -6.50
CA ALA A 22 -5.12 0.43 -5.67
C ALA A 22 -5.93 1.45 -6.50
N VAL A 23 -5.33 2.00 -7.57
CA VAL A 23 -6.02 2.88 -8.52
C VAL A 23 -7.14 2.14 -9.26
N THR A 24 -6.89 0.91 -9.69
CA THR A 24 -7.92 0.08 -10.33
C THR A 24 -9.11 -0.15 -9.39
N LYS A 25 -8.85 -0.53 -8.14
CA LYS A 25 -9.89 -0.71 -7.11
C LYS A 25 -10.66 0.57 -6.81
N LEU A 26 -9.99 1.72 -6.83
CA LEU A 26 -10.65 3.01 -6.68
C LEU A 26 -11.62 3.28 -7.83
N ASN A 27 -11.17 3.09 -9.08
CA ASN A 27 -11.99 3.31 -10.27
C ASN A 27 -13.20 2.37 -10.32
N GLU A 28 -13.01 1.09 -10.00
CA GLU A 28 -14.09 0.11 -9.88
C GLU A 28 -15.09 0.51 -8.79
N GLY A 29 -14.58 0.91 -7.62
CA GLY A 29 -15.42 1.37 -6.53
C GLY A 29 -16.21 2.63 -6.86
N GLN A 30 -15.63 3.60 -7.58
CA GLN A 30 -16.35 4.80 -8.05
C GLN A 30 -17.52 4.43 -8.98
N ARG A 31 -17.32 3.47 -9.88
CA ARG A 31 -18.38 2.98 -10.77
C ARG A 31 -19.50 2.30 -10.00
N GLU A 32 -19.19 1.59 -8.93
CA GLU A 32 -20.21 0.96 -8.09
C GLU A 32 -20.96 1.99 -7.23
N LEU A 33 -20.27 3.02 -6.75
CA LEU A 33 -20.90 4.13 -6.03
C LEU A 33 -21.92 4.89 -6.88
N SER A 34 -21.62 5.14 -8.15
CA SER A 34 -22.56 5.81 -9.06
C SER A 34 -23.83 4.97 -9.31
N ARG A 35 -23.73 3.64 -9.18
CA ARG A 35 -24.88 2.73 -9.28
C ARG A 35 -25.74 2.69 -8.02
N GLN A 36 -25.25 3.13 -6.87
CA GLN A 36 -26.01 3.11 -5.61
C GLN A 36 -27.09 4.19 -5.53
N PHE A 37 -27.04 5.25 -6.35
CA PHE A 37 -28.09 6.27 -6.36
C PHE A 37 -29.46 5.72 -6.80
N THR A 38 -29.48 4.91 -7.86
CA THR A 38 -30.72 4.38 -8.45
C THR A 38 -31.55 3.51 -7.50
N PRO A 39 -31.00 2.49 -6.80
CA PRO A 39 -31.79 1.65 -5.91
C PRO A 39 -32.37 2.42 -4.72
N VAL A 40 -31.68 3.43 -4.21
CA VAL A 40 -32.16 4.26 -3.09
C VAL A 40 -33.35 5.10 -3.51
N ILE A 41 -33.25 5.76 -4.67
CA ILE A 41 -34.33 6.56 -5.24
C ILE A 41 -35.52 5.65 -5.60
N ALA A 42 -35.27 4.47 -6.17
CA ALA A 42 -36.33 3.53 -6.53
C ALA A 42 -37.11 3.04 -5.28
N ALA A 43 -36.41 2.68 -4.20
CA ALA A 43 -37.04 2.30 -2.94
C ALA A 43 -37.88 3.44 -2.35
N ALA A 44 -37.40 4.68 -2.43
CA ALA A 44 -38.16 5.83 -1.92
C ALA A 44 -39.34 6.26 -2.81
N MET A 45 -39.36 5.84 -4.09
CA MET A 45 -40.48 6.03 -5.02
C MET A 45 -41.57 4.95 -4.90
N GLU A 46 -41.26 3.78 -4.33
CA GLU A 46 -42.19 2.67 -4.11
C GLU A 46 -43.59 3.08 -3.61
N PRO A 47 -43.76 3.93 -2.58
CA PRO A 47 -45.09 4.28 -2.08
C PRO A 47 -45.98 5.01 -3.11
N VAL A 48 -45.37 5.78 -4.02
CA VAL A 48 -46.12 6.48 -5.09
C VAL A 48 -46.52 5.50 -6.18
N TYR A 49 -45.63 4.58 -6.52
CA TYR A 49 -45.96 3.57 -7.51
C TYR A 49 -47.11 2.69 -7.03
N GLU A 50 -47.14 2.34 -5.74
CA GLU A 50 -48.27 1.62 -5.14
C GLU A 50 -49.55 2.47 -5.17
N GLN A 51 -49.47 3.77 -4.83
CA GLN A 51 -50.62 4.67 -4.94
C GLN A 51 -51.14 4.79 -6.39
N CYS A 52 -50.24 4.82 -7.38
CA CYS A 52 -50.63 4.86 -8.79
C CYS A 52 -51.23 3.54 -9.27
N ASN A 53 -50.74 2.41 -8.74
CA ASN A 53 -51.24 1.08 -9.07
C ASN A 53 -52.69 0.87 -8.58
N GLN A 54 -53.07 1.54 -7.48
CA GLN A 54 -54.42 1.49 -6.92
C GLN A 54 -55.43 2.40 -7.66
N GLU A 55 -54.95 3.35 -8.48
CA GLU A 55 -55.80 4.30 -9.21
C GLU A 55 -56.41 3.68 -10.47
N SER A 56 -57.73 3.80 -10.60
CA SER A 56 -58.46 3.26 -11.77
C SER A 56 -59.66 4.13 -12.16
N GLY A 57 -60.17 3.92 -13.38
CA GLY A 57 -61.35 4.62 -13.90
C GLY A 57 -61.06 5.98 -14.57
N LYS A 58 -62.13 6.72 -14.90
CA LYS A 58 -62.02 7.97 -15.64
C LYS A 58 -61.27 9.03 -14.82
N GLY A 59 -60.29 9.67 -15.44
CA GLY A 59 -59.41 10.65 -14.79
C GLY A 59 -58.29 10.07 -13.93
N SER A 60 -58.07 8.75 -13.93
CA SER A 60 -56.95 8.11 -13.21
C SER A 60 -55.60 8.70 -13.60
N PHE A 61 -55.35 8.95 -14.88
CA PHE A 61 -54.10 9.55 -15.36
C PHE A 61 -53.79 10.91 -14.71
N ALA A 62 -54.79 11.78 -14.57
CA ALA A 62 -54.61 13.08 -13.94
C ALA A 62 -54.30 12.95 -12.44
N ARG A 63 -54.96 12.01 -11.75
CA ARG A 63 -54.72 11.74 -10.32
C ARG A 63 -53.36 11.10 -10.07
N MET A 64 -52.97 10.11 -10.87
CA MET A 64 -51.63 9.50 -10.82
C MET A 64 -50.53 10.54 -11.04
N LYS A 65 -50.66 11.38 -12.07
CA LYS A 65 -49.70 12.45 -12.35
C LYS A 65 -49.61 13.44 -11.20
N ALA A 66 -50.74 13.84 -10.61
CA ALA A 66 -50.77 14.74 -9.47
C ALA A 66 -50.11 14.12 -8.23
N ALA A 67 -50.39 12.84 -7.93
CA ALA A 67 -49.78 12.12 -6.82
C ALA A 67 -48.26 12.02 -6.98
N MET A 68 -47.79 11.66 -8.18
CA MET A 68 -46.35 11.55 -8.47
C MET A 68 -45.64 12.91 -8.39
N ALA A 69 -46.25 13.96 -8.94
CA ALA A 69 -45.70 15.31 -8.86
C ALA A 69 -45.65 15.85 -7.42
N ALA A 70 -46.69 15.59 -6.62
CA ALA A 70 -46.73 16.00 -5.21
C ALA A 70 -45.66 15.27 -4.38
N HIS A 71 -45.47 13.97 -4.58
CA HIS A 71 -44.46 13.22 -3.84
C HIS A 71 -43.04 13.60 -4.24
N VAL A 72 -42.73 13.69 -5.54
CA VAL A 72 -41.38 14.11 -5.99
C VAL A 72 -41.11 15.56 -5.58
N GLY A 73 -42.11 16.43 -5.63
CA GLY A 73 -41.97 17.83 -5.18
C GLY A 73 -41.73 17.96 -3.68
N GLY A 74 -42.32 17.09 -2.85
CA GLY A 74 -42.18 17.12 -1.40
C GLY A 74 -40.97 16.33 -0.88
N LYS A 75 -40.80 15.08 -1.31
CA LYS A 75 -39.76 14.15 -0.86
C LYS A 75 -38.51 14.12 -1.74
N GLY A 76 -38.52 14.76 -2.91
CA GLY A 76 -37.36 14.76 -3.83
C GLY A 76 -36.04 15.20 -3.17
N PRO A 77 -36.01 16.30 -2.39
CA PRO A 77 -34.80 16.72 -1.68
C PRO A 77 -34.33 15.68 -0.66
N ASP A 78 -35.25 15.11 0.12
CA ASP A 78 -34.94 14.09 1.14
C ASP A 78 -34.39 12.81 0.48
N MET A 79 -35.02 12.36 -0.60
CA MET A 79 -34.56 11.20 -1.38
C MET A 79 -33.14 11.38 -1.93
N PHE A 80 -32.84 12.58 -2.42
CA PHE A 80 -31.52 12.90 -2.93
C PHE A 80 -30.49 13.01 -1.81
N GLN A 81 -30.88 13.56 -0.66
CA GLN A 81 -30.04 13.64 0.52
C GLN A 81 -29.71 12.24 1.06
N ASP A 82 -30.71 11.37 1.20
CA ASP A 82 -30.54 9.99 1.63
C ASP A 82 -29.61 9.20 0.69
N ALA A 83 -29.83 9.32 -0.62
CA ALA A 83 -28.97 8.69 -1.62
C ALA A 83 -27.52 9.23 -1.55
N SER A 84 -27.36 10.53 -1.36
CA SER A 84 -26.05 11.17 -1.22
C SER A 84 -25.34 10.75 0.07
N GLU A 85 -26.06 10.61 1.17
CA GLU A 85 -25.52 10.16 2.46
C GLU A 85 -25.06 8.70 2.38
N GLN A 86 -25.84 7.84 1.72
CA GLN A 86 -25.44 6.46 1.47
C GLN A 86 -24.21 6.36 0.58
N VAL A 87 -24.14 7.13 -0.51
CA VAL A 87 -22.96 7.16 -1.38
C VAL A 87 -21.74 7.70 -0.63
N LYS A 88 -21.90 8.70 0.22
CA LYS A 88 -20.83 9.23 1.08
C LYS A 88 -20.33 8.18 2.08
N ALA A 89 -21.23 7.39 2.67
CA ALA A 89 -20.88 6.29 3.56
C ALA A 89 -20.11 5.20 2.81
N SER A 90 -20.60 4.80 1.64
CA SER A 90 -19.96 3.80 0.77
C SER A 90 -18.60 4.28 0.25
N LEU A 91 -18.43 5.57 -0.08
CA LEU A 91 -17.15 6.15 -0.49
C LEU A 91 -16.13 6.10 0.65
N ARG A 92 -16.53 6.47 1.86
CA ARG A 92 -15.65 6.34 3.04
C ARG A 92 -15.26 4.89 3.30
N ALA A 93 -16.18 3.95 3.11
CA ALA A 93 -15.90 2.52 3.26
C ALA A 93 -14.90 2.04 2.20
N LEU A 94 -15.06 2.48 0.93
CA LEU A 94 -14.12 2.19 -0.15
C LEU A 94 -12.72 2.72 0.17
N CYS A 95 -12.59 4.00 0.56
CA CYS A 95 -11.29 4.57 0.92
C CYS A 95 -10.62 3.81 2.06
N LYS A 96 -11.37 3.47 3.12
CA LYS A 96 -10.85 2.65 4.22
C LYS A 96 -10.42 1.26 3.75
N GLY A 97 -11.18 0.64 2.85
CA GLY A 97 -10.85 -0.66 2.26
C GLY A 97 -9.56 -0.61 1.45
N ILE A 98 -9.36 0.44 0.64
CA ILE A 98 -8.14 0.65 -0.14
C ILE A 98 -6.95 0.89 0.79
N THR A 99 -7.08 1.73 1.81
CA THR A 99 -6.00 1.96 2.79
C THR A 99 -5.60 0.68 3.49
N LYS A 100 -6.57 -0.14 3.92
CA LYS A 100 -6.30 -1.43 4.54
C LYS A 100 -5.59 -2.38 3.58
N PHE A 101 -6.11 -2.51 2.36
CA PHE A 101 -5.51 -3.35 1.32
C PHE A 101 -4.06 -2.92 1.02
N TYR A 102 -3.84 -1.62 0.90
CA TYR A 102 -2.52 -1.05 0.65
C TYR A 102 -1.55 -1.34 1.80
N LEU A 103 -2.00 -1.16 3.05
CA LEU A 103 -1.16 -1.41 4.24
C LEU A 103 -0.77 -2.89 4.33
N GLU A 104 -1.73 -3.81 4.15
CA GLU A 104 -1.48 -5.25 4.17
C GLU A 104 -0.47 -5.66 3.08
N LYS A 105 -0.62 -5.12 1.86
CA LYS A 105 0.31 -5.41 0.76
C LYS A 105 1.69 -4.78 0.94
N MET A 106 1.76 -3.59 1.52
CA MET A 106 3.03 -2.94 1.83
C MET A 106 3.78 -3.70 2.93
N ASP A 107 3.08 -4.22 3.94
CA ASP A 107 3.66 -5.07 4.97
C ASP A 107 4.21 -6.38 4.37
N ASP A 108 3.50 -6.99 3.42
CA ASP A 108 3.99 -8.17 2.68
C ASP A 108 5.31 -7.89 1.96
N VAL A 109 5.41 -6.77 1.23
CA VAL A 109 6.64 -6.35 0.53
C VAL A 109 7.76 -6.05 1.53
N PHE A 110 7.43 -5.39 2.65
CA PHE A 110 8.42 -5.09 3.70
C PHE A 110 8.98 -6.36 4.33
N LEU A 111 8.14 -7.35 4.63
CA LEU A 111 8.58 -8.64 5.16
C LEU A 111 9.43 -9.41 4.13
N ALA A 112 9.08 -9.36 2.85
CA ALA A 112 9.88 -9.95 1.79
C ALA A 112 11.26 -9.27 1.69
N MET A 113 11.30 -7.94 1.69
CA MET A 113 12.54 -7.15 1.68
C MET A 113 13.40 -7.43 2.92
N LYS A 114 12.79 -7.49 4.10
CA LYS A 114 13.47 -7.84 5.36
C LYS A 114 14.06 -9.25 5.31
N ARG A 115 13.32 -10.23 4.79
CA ARG A 115 13.79 -11.60 4.63
C ARG A 115 14.97 -11.66 3.67
N ASP A 116 14.91 -10.96 2.55
CA ASP A 116 15.99 -10.96 1.56
C ASP A 116 17.24 -10.25 2.12
N TYR A 117 17.07 -9.16 2.88
CA TYR A 117 18.15 -8.48 3.58
C TYR A 117 18.80 -9.36 4.66
N LEU A 118 18.00 -9.93 5.58
CA LEU A 118 18.49 -10.82 6.64
C LEU A 118 19.07 -12.13 6.10
N GLY A 119 18.55 -12.64 4.99
CA GLY A 119 19.10 -13.81 4.32
C GLY A 119 20.52 -13.58 3.82
N ILE A 120 20.80 -12.38 3.31
CA ILE A 120 22.12 -12.00 2.77
C ILE A 120 23.09 -11.56 3.87
N VAL A 121 22.63 -10.80 4.88
CA VAL A 121 23.46 -10.32 5.99
C VAL A 121 23.68 -11.38 7.06
N GLY A 122 22.65 -12.18 7.36
CA GLY A 122 22.71 -13.26 8.37
C GLY A 122 23.23 -14.59 7.83
N GLY A 123 23.33 -14.76 6.51
CA GLY A 123 23.80 -16.01 5.88
C GLY A 123 22.86 -17.22 6.07
N VAL A 124 21.61 -17.00 6.49
CA VAL A 124 20.70 -18.09 6.92
C VAL A 124 19.86 -18.70 5.79
N VAL A 125 19.80 -18.12 4.59
CA VAL A 125 19.01 -18.72 3.50
C VAL A 125 19.82 -18.92 2.24
N GLY A 126 20.36 -20.14 2.11
CA GLY A 126 20.59 -20.80 0.83
C GLY A 126 21.80 -20.31 0.03
N GLN A 127 22.87 -21.11 0.06
CA GLN A 127 23.87 -21.19 -1.02
C GLN A 127 24.72 -19.95 -1.34
N ILE A 128 25.03 -19.08 -0.37
CA ILE A 128 26.44 -18.68 -0.33
C ILE A 128 27.15 -19.90 0.24
N THR A 129 27.65 -20.78 -0.63
CA THR A 129 28.67 -21.74 -0.24
C THR A 129 29.84 -20.92 0.26
N MET A 130 29.80 -20.60 1.54
CA MET A 130 30.88 -20.00 2.29
C MET A 130 32.13 -20.80 1.93
N PRO A 131 33.21 -20.15 1.47
CA PRO A 131 34.47 -20.81 1.20
C PRO A 131 34.82 -21.72 2.38
N LYS A 132 35.44 -22.87 2.11
CA LYS A 132 35.77 -23.85 3.15
C LYS A 132 36.50 -23.18 4.33
N GLU A 133 37.36 -22.22 4.02
CA GLU A 133 38.10 -21.40 4.99
C GLU A 133 37.18 -20.57 5.89
N GLU A 134 36.22 -19.83 5.32
CA GLU A 134 35.26 -19.03 6.11
C GLU A 134 34.39 -19.91 7.02
N ARG A 135 34.01 -21.12 6.56
CA ARG A 135 33.29 -22.10 7.39
C ARG A 135 34.13 -22.62 8.56
N MET A 136 35.42 -22.85 8.35
CA MET A 136 36.29 -23.29 9.42
C MET A 136 36.50 -22.19 10.46
N VAL A 137 36.66 -20.95 10.00
CA VAL A 137 36.81 -19.78 10.91
C VAL A 137 35.54 -19.58 11.72
N ARG A 138 34.35 -19.58 11.11
CA ARG A 138 33.09 -19.44 11.88
C ARG A 138 32.89 -20.59 12.85
N ARG A 139 33.19 -21.83 12.46
CA ARG A 139 33.12 -22.97 13.37
C ARG A 139 34.09 -22.81 14.55
N ALA A 140 35.31 -22.32 14.30
CA ALA A 140 36.28 -22.07 15.36
C ALA A 140 35.84 -20.92 16.28
N VAL A 141 35.23 -19.88 15.74
CA VAL A 141 34.64 -18.78 16.51
C VAL A 141 33.45 -19.25 17.34
N ASP A 142 32.52 -20.00 16.74
CA ASP A 142 31.37 -20.57 17.45
C ASP A 142 31.82 -21.55 18.56
N GLU A 143 32.88 -22.33 18.31
CA GLU A 143 33.50 -23.21 19.30
C GLU A 143 34.16 -22.43 20.43
N ALA A 144 34.87 -21.34 20.11
CA ALA A 144 35.47 -20.46 21.12
C ALA A 144 34.40 -19.73 21.96
N ILE A 145 33.32 -19.27 21.32
CA ILE A 145 32.19 -18.63 22.01
C ILE A 145 31.47 -19.66 22.88
N SER A 146 31.18 -20.86 22.38
CA SER A 146 30.53 -21.92 23.18
C SER A 146 31.40 -22.39 24.35
N ALA A 147 32.72 -22.44 24.18
CA ALA A 147 33.64 -22.78 25.26
C ALA A 147 33.68 -21.66 26.32
N ALA A 148 33.68 -20.40 25.88
CA ALA A 148 33.62 -19.23 26.76
C ALA A 148 32.28 -19.14 27.49
N ASP A 149 31.16 -19.41 26.83
CA ASP A 149 29.82 -19.42 27.42
C ASP A 149 29.72 -20.45 28.56
N GLY A 150 30.40 -21.58 28.45
CA GLY A 150 30.50 -22.55 29.55
C GLY A 150 31.14 -21.93 30.80
N ILE A 151 32.25 -21.22 30.65
CA ILE A 151 32.96 -20.53 31.74
C ILE A 151 32.11 -19.39 32.30
N PHE A 152 31.49 -18.58 31.43
CA PHE A 152 30.64 -17.47 31.86
C PHE A 152 29.35 -17.94 32.52
N SER A 153 28.78 -19.07 32.11
CA SER A 153 27.60 -19.66 32.77
C SER A 153 27.91 -20.08 34.21
N GLU A 154 29.08 -20.67 34.46
CA GLU A 154 29.52 -21.07 35.80
C GLU A 154 29.78 -19.84 36.70
N VAL A 155 30.23 -18.73 36.11
CA VAL A 155 30.42 -17.44 36.80
C VAL A 155 29.07 -16.76 37.12
N LEU A 156 28.06 -16.92 36.25
CA LEU A 156 26.73 -16.33 36.42
C LEU A 156 25.84 -17.13 37.39
N ASP A 157 25.99 -18.46 37.42
CA ASP A 157 25.20 -19.36 38.28
C ASP A 157 25.89 -19.69 39.62
N GLY A 158 27.15 -19.28 39.82
CA GLY A 158 27.93 -19.54 41.02
C GLY A 158 27.83 -18.47 42.11
N ASP A 159 27.83 -18.87 43.38
CA ASP A 159 28.03 -17.94 44.49
C ASP A 159 29.46 -17.37 44.45
N LEU A 160 29.58 -16.04 44.65
CA LEU A 160 30.81 -15.26 44.47
C LEU A 160 32.03 -15.82 45.24
N GLU A 161 31.80 -16.49 46.37
CA GLU A 161 32.85 -17.08 47.21
C GLU A 161 33.42 -18.38 46.63
N ASP A 162 32.63 -19.20 45.93
CA ASP A 162 33.07 -20.46 45.32
C ASP A 162 33.91 -20.21 44.06
N LEU A 163 33.57 -19.15 43.33
CA LEU A 163 34.28 -18.74 42.12
C LEU A 163 35.68 -18.17 42.45
N LYS A 164 35.80 -17.47 43.58
CA LYS A 164 37.04 -16.87 44.07
C LYS A 164 38.08 -17.93 44.45
N VAL A 165 37.64 -19.08 44.95
CA VAL A 165 38.51 -20.22 45.28
C VAL A 165 38.97 -20.94 44.01
N LYS A 166 38.08 -21.14 43.02
CA LYS A 166 38.41 -21.85 41.76
C LYS A 166 39.40 -21.10 40.86
N PHE A 167 39.30 -19.78 40.77
CA PHE A 167 40.23 -18.97 39.95
C PHE A 167 41.43 -18.43 40.73
N SER A 168 41.59 -18.76 42.01
CA SER A 168 42.78 -18.47 42.81
C SER A 168 43.89 -19.53 42.60
N ALA A 169 44.32 -19.74 41.35
CA ALA A 169 45.61 -20.38 41.10
C ALA A 169 46.71 -19.30 41.17
N PRO A 170 47.87 -19.57 41.80
CA PRO A 170 48.99 -18.63 41.79
C PRO A 170 49.46 -18.38 40.36
N ILE A 171 49.62 -17.11 39.99
CA ILE A 171 50.41 -16.72 38.84
C ILE A 171 51.86 -17.11 39.19
N ASP A 172 52.36 -18.19 38.58
CA ASP A 172 53.79 -18.52 38.61
C ASP A 172 54.53 -17.45 37.80
N ASP A 173 55.08 -16.49 38.53
CA ASP A 173 56.07 -15.51 38.09
C ASP A 173 57.44 -16.21 37.98
N ALA A 174 57.77 -16.72 36.79
CA ALA A 174 59.15 -16.95 36.35
C ALA A 174 59.23 -17.37 34.88
N THR A 175 59.26 -16.38 33.98
CA THR A 175 60.30 -16.23 32.94
C THR A 175 60.09 -14.89 32.27
N GLY A 176 61.04 -13.98 32.46
CA GLY A 176 61.05 -12.71 31.74
C GLY A 176 61.29 -12.93 30.25
N ASP A 177 60.42 -12.35 29.44
CA ASP A 177 60.80 -11.79 28.14
C ASP A 177 59.86 -10.62 27.88
N GLU A 178 60.43 -9.45 27.64
CA GLU A 178 59.67 -8.23 27.34
C GLU A 178 59.00 -8.38 25.97
N PRO A 179 57.71 -8.08 25.82
CA PRO A 179 57.09 -8.04 24.50
C PRO A 179 57.58 -6.80 23.76
N LYS A 180 58.56 -6.97 22.88
CA LYS A 180 58.77 -6.10 21.73
C LYS A 180 58.08 -6.74 20.54
N ASP A 181 56.85 -6.32 20.27
CA ASP A 181 56.34 -6.35 18.90
C ASP A 181 55.50 -5.08 18.69
N ASP A 182 56.02 -4.26 17.79
CA ASP A 182 55.50 -2.96 17.38
C ASP A 182 54.10 -3.13 16.77
N ILE A 183 53.08 -2.69 17.51
CA ILE A 183 51.79 -2.36 16.90
C ILE A 183 52.02 -1.05 16.14
N ILE A 184 52.34 -1.15 14.85
CA ILE A 184 52.27 -0.03 13.93
C ILE A 184 50.79 0.33 13.80
N PHE A 185 50.40 1.38 14.53
CA PHE A 185 49.19 2.15 14.25
C PHE A 185 49.47 2.93 12.95
N THR A 186 49.06 2.40 11.80
CA THR A 186 48.91 3.25 10.61
C THR A 186 47.59 3.99 10.76
N GLU A 187 47.66 5.16 11.38
CA GLU A 187 46.74 6.26 11.12
C GLU A 187 46.84 6.59 9.62
N ASN A 188 45.87 6.14 8.84
CA ASN A 188 45.58 6.79 7.56
C ASN A 188 44.53 7.86 7.85
N ASP A 189 45.02 8.98 8.38
CA ASP A 189 44.46 10.29 8.08
C ASP A 189 44.92 10.63 6.65
N ASP A 190 44.02 10.49 5.69
CA ASP A 190 44.11 11.24 4.44
C ASP A 190 42.80 12.04 4.34
N GLU A 191 42.82 13.20 5.00
CA GLU A 191 42.13 14.39 4.54
C GLU A 191 42.78 14.78 3.19
N ASP A 192 42.02 14.70 2.11
CA ASP A 192 42.25 15.56 0.95
C ASP A 192 40.92 16.19 0.54
N ASP A 193 40.80 17.41 1.04
CA ASP A 193 39.89 18.48 0.65
C ASP A 193 40.32 19.00 -0.74
N ALA A 194 39.40 18.96 -1.70
CA ALA A 194 39.44 19.85 -2.86
C ALA A 194 38.05 19.91 -3.50
N GLU A 195 37.32 20.93 -3.04
CA GLU A 195 36.24 21.63 -3.72
C GLU A 195 36.43 21.83 -5.23
N GLU A 196 35.27 22.08 -5.85
CA GLU A 196 35.02 23.10 -6.87
C GLU A 196 34.56 22.59 -8.26
N ASP A 197 33.34 23.04 -8.57
CA ASP A 197 32.98 23.78 -9.79
C ASP A 197 31.99 23.11 -10.76
N GLY A 198 30.86 23.81 -10.95
CA GLY A 198 30.39 24.11 -12.30
C GLY A 198 28.98 23.67 -12.71
N GLY A 199 28.03 24.61 -12.61
CA GLY A 199 26.92 24.82 -13.58
C GLY A 199 25.77 23.80 -13.58
N ASP A 200 24.68 24.06 -12.87
CA ASP A 200 23.47 24.75 -13.39
C ASP A 200 23.47 25.05 -14.90
N GLU A 201 22.86 24.16 -15.68
CA GLU A 201 22.25 24.52 -16.97
C GLU A 201 20.76 24.15 -16.93
N THR A 202 19.94 25.17 -16.71
CA THR A 202 18.51 25.16 -16.99
C THR A 202 18.31 25.01 -18.50
N ALA A 203 17.83 23.85 -18.96
CA ALA A 203 17.32 23.68 -20.31
C ALA A 203 15.90 24.25 -20.39
N ASP A 204 15.80 25.38 -21.09
CA ASP A 204 14.61 25.94 -21.69
C ASP A 204 14.15 25.04 -22.84
N GLU A 205 12.99 24.40 -22.69
CA GLU A 205 12.18 23.92 -23.81
C GLU A 205 10.76 24.46 -23.63
N ASN A 206 10.52 25.62 -24.25
CA ASN A 206 9.22 25.93 -24.82
C ASN A 206 8.89 24.86 -25.87
N ASP A 207 7.80 24.12 -25.67
CA ASP A 207 7.05 23.58 -26.80
C ASP A 207 5.55 23.77 -26.56
N ASP A 208 4.97 24.46 -27.53
CA ASP A 208 3.58 24.82 -27.66
C ASP A 208 2.68 23.60 -27.91
N ALA A 209 1.41 23.76 -27.49
CA ALA A 209 0.22 23.16 -28.09
C ALA A 209 0.09 21.62 -28.12
N ASP A 210 -0.88 21.11 -27.34
CA ASP A 210 -2.03 20.48 -27.99
C ASP A 210 -3.29 20.53 -27.12
N ASP A 211 -4.21 21.35 -27.62
CA ASP A 211 -5.61 21.49 -27.26
C ASP A 211 -6.39 20.32 -27.89
N ILE A 212 -6.75 19.30 -27.09
CA ILE A 212 -7.71 18.28 -27.49
C ILE A 212 -8.64 17.97 -26.31
N MET A 213 -9.85 18.52 -26.35
CA MET A 213 -11.12 17.77 -26.34
C MET A 213 -12.27 18.77 -26.54
N THR A 214 -12.51 19.08 -27.81
CA THR A 214 -13.78 19.62 -28.28
C THR A 214 -14.88 18.58 -28.01
N ASN A 215 -15.78 18.85 -27.06
CA ASN A 215 -17.06 18.15 -27.02
C ASN A 215 -18.15 19.05 -27.62
N GLN A 216 -18.52 18.70 -28.85
CA GLN A 216 -19.64 19.26 -29.59
C GLN A 216 -20.96 18.88 -28.89
N GLY A 217 -21.47 19.78 -28.06
CA GLY A 217 -22.88 19.79 -27.66
C GLY A 217 -23.71 20.53 -28.70
N ASN A 218 -24.15 19.78 -29.72
CA ASN A 218 -25.04 20.22 -30.79
C ASN A 218 -26.32 20.88 -30.24
N THR A 219 -26.52 22.18 -30.52
CA THR A 219 -27.78 22.90 -30.33
C THR A 219 -28.47 23.09 -31.68
N ALA A 220 -29.59 22.37 -31.89
CA ALA A 220 -30.66 22.74 -32.83
C ALA A 220 -31.92 21.92 -32.44
N THR A 221 -32.88 22.52 -31.74
CA THR A 221 -34.15 23.08 -32.27
C THR A 221 -35.10 22.11 -32.99
N GLU A 222 -36.25 21.95 -32.35
CA GLU A 222 -37.63 21.90 -32.89
C GLU A 222 -38.23 20.61 -33.49
N ALA A 223 -39.33 20.22 -32.83
CA ALA A 223 -40.60 19.72 -33.35
C ALA A 223 -40.62 18.46 -34.24
N ASP A 224 -41.09 17.35 -33.67
CA ASP A 224 -42.10 16.54 -34.36
C ASP A 224 -42.99 15.76 -33.38
N THR A 225 -44.25 15.65 -33.74
CA THR A 225 -45.37 15.12 -32.97
C THR A 225 -45.55 13.65 -33.33
N PRO A 226 -45.89 12.71 -32.42
CA PRO A 226 -46.03 11.31 -32.79
C PRO A 226 -47.31 11.07 -33.61
N VAL A 227 -47.15 10.66 -34.86
CA VAL A 227 -48.21 10.07 -35.69
C VAL A 227 -48.54 8.68 -35.15
N ILE A 228 -49.77 8.50 -34.67
CA ILE A 228 -50.33 7.20 -34.28
C ILE A 228 -50.80 6.48 -35.56
N PRO A 229 -50.29 5.28 -35.90
CA PRO A 229 -50.81 4.52 -37.02
C PRO A 229 -52.05 3.70 -36.63
N GLY A 230 -53.17 3.99 -37.31
CA GLY A 230 -54.22 3.06 -37.72
C GLY A 230 -54.75 2.02 -36.73
N ALA A 231 -55.92 2.29 -36.16
CA ALA A 231 -56.89 1.24 -35.84
C ALA A 231 -58.20 1.57 -36.58
N SER A 232 -58.48 0.78 -37.61
CA SER A 232 -59.66 0.85 -38.44
C SER A 232 -60.95 0.59 -37.63
N LEU A 233 -62.00 1.31 -38.02
CA LEU A 233 -63.40 0.85 -37.90
C LEU A 233 -63.63 -0.36 -38.83
N GLU A 234 -64.76 -1.05 -38.62
CA GLU A 234 -65.33 -2.27 -39.27
C GLU A 234 -65.16 -3.50 -38.35
N ASP A 235 -66.18 -4.18 -37.80
CA ASP A 235 -67.65 -4.24 -37.95
C ASP A 235 -68.30 -4.41 -36.55
#